data_AF-A0A640W1T2-F1
#
_entry.id   AF-A0A640W1T2-F1
#
_cell.length_a   1.000
_cell.length_b   1.000
_cell.length_c   1.000
_cell.angle_alpha   90.00
_cell.angle_beta   90.00
_cell.angle_gamma   90.00
#
_symmetry.space_group_name_H-M   'P 1'
#
loop_
_entity.id
_entity.type
_entity.pdbx_description
1 polymer ?
#
loop_
_entity_poly.entity_id
_entity_poly.type
_entity_poly.pdbx_seq_one_letter_code
_entity_poly.pdbx_strand_id
1 'polypeptide(L)' 'MVKYSTVSIPKELHEEIRKTILANPRYRYRSVAEFSLEAIKIRLNEIRAQLEEEKGIRKKKVERALKNIKRKLRLK' A
#
# COMPACT_ATOMS: atom_id res chain seq x y z
N MET A 1 -23.69 -0.44 14.19
CA MET A 1 -24.00 -0.38 12.75
C MET A 1 -22.74 -0.72 11.97
N VAL A 2 -22.80 -1.67 11.03
CA VAL A 2 -21.70 -1.91 10.11
C VAL A 2 -21.57 -0.67 9.22
N LYS A 3 -20.42 0.01 9.28
CA LYS A 3 -20.16 1.18 8.43
C LYS A 3 -19.87 0.67 7.02
N TYR A 4 -20.82 0.85 6.12
CA TYR A 4 -20.61 0.60 4.70
C TYR A 4 -19.93 1.82 4.07
N SER A 5 -19.04 1.56 3.12
CA SER A 5 -18.43 2.57 2.28
C SER A 5 -18.73 2.24 0.82
N THR A 6 -19.13 3.23 0.05
CA THR A 6 -19.38 3.11 -1.38
C THR A 6 -18.23 3.75 -2.14
N VAL A 7 -17.76 3.07 -3.19
CA VAL A 7 -16.73 3.58 -4.11
C VAL A 7 -17.29 3.50 -5.52
N SER A 8 -17.27 4.63 -6.22
CA SER A 8 -17.67 4.69 -7.62
C SER A 8 -16.52 4.24 -8.52
N ILE A 9 -16.81 3.33 -9.43
CA ILE A 9 -15.87 2.85 -10.46
C ILE A 9 -16.58 2.78 -11.82
N PRO A 10 -15.85 2.81 -12.94
CA PRO A 10 -16.43 2.56 -14.25
C PRO A 10 -17.20 1.23 -14.28
N LYS A 11 -18.33 1.21 -14.97
CA LYS A 11 -19.20 0.04 -15.05
C LYS A 11 -18.46 -1.15 -15.67
N GLU A 12 -17.66 -0.88 -16.68
CA GLU A 12 -16.87 -1.86 -17.43
C GLU A 12 -15.89 -2.57 -16.50
N LEU A 13 -15.22 -1.81 -15.63
CA LEU A 13 -14.30 -2.36 -14.64
C LEU A 13 -15.03 -3.24 -13.62
N HIS A 14 -16.19 -2.79 -13.13
CA HIS A 14 -17.00 -3.60 -12.22
C HIS A 14 -17.42 -4.93 -12.88
N GLU A 15 -17.84 -4.90 -14.13
CA GLU A 15 -18.24 -6.09 -14.89
C GLU A 15 -17.07 -7.03 -15.16
N GLU A 16 -15.89 -6.50 -15.50
CA GLU A 16 -14.68 -7.27 -15.71
C GLU A 16 -14.25 -8.00 -14.44
N ILE A 17 -14.26 -7.32 -13.28
CA ILE A 17 -13.98 -7.92 -11.98
C ILE A 17 -14.98 -9.04 -11.71
N ARG A 18 -16.29 -8.77 -11.88
CA ARG A 18 -17.34 -9.77 -11.66
C ARG A 18 -17.14 -11.01 -12.54
N LYS A 19 -16.86 -10.83 -13.84
CA LYS A 19 -16.60 -11.93 -14.77
C LYS A 19 -15.38 -12.73 -14.36
N THR A 20 -14.28 -12.06 -14.01
CA THR A 20 -13.02 -12.70 -13.61
C THR A 20 -13.18 -13.56 -12.36
N ILE A 21 -13.84 -13.03 -11.32
CA ILE A 21 -14.01 -13.78 -10.05
C ILE A 21 -14.99 -14.96 -10.20
N LEU A 22 -16.03 -14.82 -11.03
CA LEU A 22 -17.00 -15.90 -11.25
C LEU A 22 -16.49 -16.97 -12.22
N ALA A 23 -15.70 -16.58 -13.22
CA ALA A 23 -15.17 -17.50 -14.23
C ALA A 23 -14.07 -18.42 -13.68
N ASN A 24 -13.41 -18.05 -12.58
CA ASN A 24 -12.33 -18.84 -12.01
C ASN A 24 -12.57 -19.15 -10.51
N PRO A 25 -13.17 -20.32 -10.19
CA PRO A 25 -13.45 -20.75 -8.82
C PRO A 25 -12.21 -20.81 -7.92
N ARG A 26 -10.99 -20.84 -8.50
CA ARG A 26 -9.74 -20.88 -7.73
C ARG A 26 -9.49 -19.62 -6.92
N TYR A 27 -10.06 -18.49 -7.31
CA TYR A 27 -9.89 -17.24 -6.58
C TYR A 27 -10.69 -17.17 -5.27
N ARG A 28 -11.68 -18.06 -5.08
CA ARG A 28 -12.47 -18.22 -3.83
C ARG A 28 -13.21 -16.97 -3.32
N TYR A 29 -13.25 -15.87 -4.07
CA TYR A 29 -14.05 -14.70 -3.71
C TYR A 29 -15.53 -14.94 -3.97
N ARG A 30 -16.37 -14.55 -3.00
CA ARG A 30 -17.83 -14.71 -3.05
C ARG A 30 -18.54 -13.51 -3.67
N SER A 31 -17.87 -12.37 -3.73
CA SER A 31 -18.44 -11.12 -4.27
C SER A 31 -17.37 -10.15 -4.77
N VAL A 32 -17.78 -9.20 -5.61
CA VAL A 32 -16.94 -8.08 -6.04
C VAL A 32 -16.46 -7.26 -4.84
N ALA A 33 -17.29 -7.10 -3.81
CA ALA A 33 -16.95 -6.36 -2.60
C ALA A 33 -15.81 -7.03 -1.81
N GLU A 34 -15.88 -8.36 -1.66
CA GLU A 34 -14.84 -9.14 -0.98
C GLU A 34 -13.50 -9.06 -1.73
N PHE A 35 -13.54 -9.25 -3.05
CA PHE A 35 -12.37 -9.08 -3.91
C PHE A 35 -11.76 -7.67 -3.77
N SER A 36 -12.61 -6.65 -3.87
CA SER A 36 -12.17 -5.24 -3.82
C SER A 36 -11.53 -4.90 -2.47
N LEU A 37 -12.10 -5.41 -1.37
CA LEU A 37 -11.57 -5.19 -0.04
C LEU A 37 -10.16 -5.77 0.11
N GLU A 38 -9.94 -7.01 -0.33
CA GLU A 38 -8.62 -7.63 -0.25
C GLU A 38 -7.61 -6.95 -1.16
N ALA A 39 -8.01 -6.58 -2.38
CA ALA A 39 -7.16 -5.83 -3.30
C ALA A 39 -6.70 -4.49 -2.70
N ILE A 40 -7.63 -3.75 -2.07
CA ILE A 40 -7.32 -2.49 -1.37
C ILE A 40 -6.35 -2.73 -0.20
N LYS A 41 -6.57 -3.77 0.60
CA LYS A 41 -5.67 -4.11 1.74
C LYS A 41 -4.25 -4.42 1.27
N ILE A 42 -4.10 -5.24 0.22
CA ILE A 42 -2.80 -5.58 -0.36
C ILE A 42 -2.11 -4.29 -0.80
N ARG A 43 -2.82 -3.44 -1.56
CA ARG A 43 -2.24 -2.19 -2.05
C ARG A 43 -1.84 -1.23 -0.92
N LEU A 44 -2.65 -1.13 0.13
CA LEU A 44 -2.33 -0.30 1.30
C LEU A 44 -1.09 -0.82 2.03
N ASN A 45 -0.91 -2.14 2.13
CA ASN A 45 0.27 -2.72 2.76
C ASN A 45 1.54 -2.45 1.94
N GLU A 46 1.47 -2.53 0.62
CA GLU A 46 2.58 -2.15 -0.26
C GLU A 46 2.97 -0.68 -0.07
N ILE A 47 1.99 0.22 -0.07
CA ILE A 47 2.22 1.65 0.14
C ILE A 47 2.86 1.89 1.52
N ARG A 48 2.39 1.22 2.57
CA ARG A 48 2.99 1.33 3.92
C ARG A 48 4.43 0.83 3.93
N ALA A 49 4.72 -0.30 3.30
CA ALA A 49 6.07 -0.84 3.22
C ALA A 49 7.02 0.13 2.49
N GLN A 50 6.58 0.70 1.37
CA GLN A 50 7.34 1.72 0.62
C GLN A 50 7.64 2.95 1.48
N LEU A 51 6.63 3.45 2.21
CA LEU A 51 6.81 4.61 3.10
C LEU A 51 7.77 4.33 4.25
N GLU A 52 7.75 3.13 4.84
CA GLU A 52 8.69 2.75 5.89
C GLU A 52 10.13 2.60 5.36
N GLU A 53 10.30 2.05 4.16
CA GLU A 53 11.59 2.00 3.49
C GLU A 53 12.16 3.40 3.24
N GLU A 54 11.35 4.31 2.70
CA GLU A 54 11.72 5.71 2.47
C GLU A 54 12.12 6.42 3.78
N LYS A 55 11.35 6.22 4.85
CA LYS A 55 11.69 6.76 6.19
C LYS A 55 13.03 6.21 6.69
N GLY A 56 13.28 4.90 6.53
CA GLY A 56 14.54 4.27 6.90
C GLY A 56 15.73 4.86 6.13
N ILE A 57 15.59 5.06 4.82
CA ILE A 57 16.60 5.70 3.96
C ILE A 57 16.85 7.15 4.43
N ARG A 58 15.78 7.90 4.70
CA ARG A 58 15.88 9.29 5.17
C ARG A 58 16.59 9.38 6.51
N LYS A 59 16.26 8.51 7.47
CA LYS A 59 16.92 8.44 8.79
C LYS A 59 18.42 8.18 8.64
N LYS A 60 18.82 7.21 7.83
CA LYS A 60 20.24 6.93 7.54
C LYS A 60 20.98 8.12 6.93
N LYS A 61 20.34 8.87 6.02
CA LYS A 61 20.92 10.10 5.46
C LYS A 61 21.17 11.17 6.54
N VAL A 62 20.19 11.38 7.43
CA VAL A 62 20.31 12.33 8.55
C VAL A 62 21.42 11.92 9.52
N GLU A 63 21.49 10.64 9.89
CA GLU A 63 22.55 10.12 10.77
C GLU A 63 23.95 10.32 10.17
N ARG A 64 24.13 10.07 8.87
CA ARG A 64 25.40 10.33 8.17
C ARG A 64 25.76 11.82 8.17
N ALA A 65 24.79 12.69 7.91
CA ALA A 65 25.01 14.14 7.95
C ALA A 65 25.45 14.60 9.35
N LEU A 66 24.76 14.14 10.40
CA LEU A 66 25.11 14.44 11.79
C LEU A 66 26.51 13.92 12.16
N LYS A 67 26.88 12.71 11.72
CA LYS A 67 28.22 12.14 11.95
C LYS A 67 29.31 13.00 11.29
N ASN A 68 29.07 13.47 10.08
CA ASN A 68 30.00 14.35 9.36
C ASN A 68 30.15 15.72 10.04
N ILE A 69 29.04 16.31 10.51
CA ILE A 69 29.07 17.56 11.27
C ILE A 69 29.87 17.40 12.57
N LYS A 70 29.58 16.35 13.36
CA LYS A 70 30.33 16.05 14.59
C LYS A 70 31.82 15.86 14.33
N ARG A 71 32.20 15.17 13.25
CA ARG A 71 33.61 14.97 12.88
C ARG A 71 34.31 16.30 12.53
N LYS A 72 33.65 17.18 11.79
CA LYS A 72 34.20 18.51 11.45
C LYS A 72 34.34 19.42 12.67
N LEU A 73 33.40 19.37 13.60
CA LEU A 73 33.46 20.12 14.86
C LEU A 73 34.58 19.63 15.80
N ARG A 74 34.90 18.33 15.78
CA ARG A 74 35.97 17.74 16.61
C ARG A 74 37.39 17.90 16.04
N LEU A 75 37.50 18.41 14.82
CA LEU A 75 38.76 18.69 14.11
C LEU A 75 39.10 20.19 14.09
N LYS A 76 38.22 21.03 14.69
CA LYS A 76 38.50 22.42 15.08
C LYS A 76 38.87 22.45 16.55
#